data_AF-A0A6N4TJ67-F1
#
_entry.id   AF-A0A6N4TJ67-F1
#
_cell.length_a   1.000
_cell.length_b   1.000
_cell.length_c   1.000
_cell.angle_alpha   90.00
_cell.angle_beta   90.00
_cell.angle_gamma   90.00
#
_symmetry.space_group_name_H-M   'P 1'
#
loop_
_entity.id
_entity.type
_entity.pdbx_description
1 polymer ?
#
loop_
_entity_poly.entity_id
_entity_poly.type
_entity_poly.pdbx_seq_one_letter_code
_entity_poly.pdbx_strand_id
1 'polypeptide(L)'
;MKKSLRDAEIVSMLEIALLPVFLYTYTPNKLIFWILIISFDSFALKKLDVEGLLPMMTSKEEMKKGRLLQFLEISYIACLGVMAFKNLELAGYLLVNDIVISFLAVYLYLKKKQ
;
A
#
# COMPACT_ATOMS: atom_id res chain seq x y z
N MET A 1 13.98 -3.79 -11.38
CA MET A 1 13.95 -2.32 -11.26
C MET A 1 12.83 -1.63 -12.04
N LYS A 2 12.86 -1.55 -13.39
CA LYS A 2 11.77 -0.84 -14.11
C LYS A 2 10.40 -1.51 -13.92
N LYS A 3 10.37 -2.85 -13.86
CA LYS A 3 9.17 -3.64 -13.58
C LYS A 3 8.72 -3.50 -12.11
N SER A 4 9.65 -3.62 -11.16
CA SER A 4 9.36 -3.52 -9.72
C SER A 4 8.82 -2.13 -9.33
N LEU A 5 9.41 -1.06 -9.85
CA LEU A 5 8.90 0.30 -9.66
C LEU A 5 7.50 0.46 -10.22
N ARG A 6 7.26 0.00 -11.46
CA ARG A 6 5.95 0.10 -12.10
C ARG A 6 4.89 -0.71 -11.36
N ASP A 7 5.23 -1.90 -10.89
CA ASP A 7 4.32 -2.73 -10.09
C ASP A 7 3.98 -2.05 -8.75
N ALA A 8 4.96 -1.42 -8.08
CA ALA A 8 4.72 -0.64 -6.87
C ALA A 8 3.83 0.59 -7.12
N GLU A 9 4.08 1.34 -8.20
CA GLU A 9 3.22 2.46 -8.61
C GLU A 9 1.77 2.01 -8.85
N ILE A 10 1.57 0.85 -9.49
CA ILE A 10 0.24 0.28 -9.72
C ILE A 10 -0.44 -0.09 -8.39
N VAL A 11 0.30 -0.69 -7.45
CA VAL A 11 -0.23 -1.01 -6.12
C VAL A 11 -0.67 0.27 -5.41
N SER A 12 0.17 1.30 -5.35
CA SER A 12 -0.17 2.57 -4.68
C SER A 12 -1.31 3.31 -5.36
N MET A 13 -1.40 3.30 -6.70
CA MET A 13 -2.54 3.89 -7.40
C MET A 13 -3.85 3.18 -7.07
N LEU A 14 -3.84 1.84 -7.02
CA LEU A 14 -5.02 1.05 -6.65
C LEU A 14 -5.40 1.27 -5.18
N GLU A 15 -4.41 1.36 -4.29
CA GLU A 15 -4.62 1.65 -2.87
C GLU A 15 -5.40 2.95 -2.67
N ILE A 16 -4.94 4.04 -3.30
CA ILE A 16 -5.61 5.34 -3.28
C ILE A 16 -7.00 5.25 -3.90
N ALA A 17 -7.14 4.54 -5.03
CA ALA A 17 -8.42 4.39 -5.73
C ALA A 17 -9.46 3.58 -4.92
N LEU A 18 -9.00 2.68 -4.04
CA LEU A 18 -9.87 1.86 -3.19
C LEU A 18 -10.29 2.58 -1.90
N LEU A 19 -9.61 3.65 -1.47
CA LEU A 19 -9.97 4.41 -0.28
C LEU A 19 -11.46 4.85 -0.25
N PRO A 20 -12.03 5.44 -1.32
CA PRO A 20 -13.47 5.72 -1.35
C PRO A 20 -14.33 4.45 -1.22
N VAL A 21 -13.93 3.35 -1.87
CA VAL A 21 -14.66 2.08 -1.83
C VAL A 21 -14.68 1.54 -0.40
N PHE A 22 -13.55 1.57 0.31
CA PHE A 22 -13.48 1.17 1.71
C PHE A 22 -14.37 2.03 2.60
N LEU A 23 -14.37 3.35 2.39
CA LEU A 23 -15.23 4.26 3.14
C LEU A 23 -16.72 3.93 2.96
N TYR A 24 -17.15 3.61 1.73
CA TYR A 24 -18.55 3.29 1.45
C TYR A 24 -18.95 1.84 1.75
N THR A 25 -18.00 0.92 1.91
CA THR A 25 -18.30 -0.49 2.24
C THR A 25 -18.19 -0.79 3.73
N TYR A 26 -17.30 -0.11 4.46
CA TYR A 26 -17.05 -0.37 5.87
C TYR A 26 -18.30 -0.21 6.76
N THR A 27 -19.09 0.85 6.54
CA THR A 27 -20.27 1.14 7.36
C THR A 27 -21.47 0.22 7.06
N PRO A 28 -21.91 0.03 5.78
CA PRO A 28 -23.10 -0.77 5.50
C PRO A 28 -22.83 -2.28 5.50
N ASN A 29 -21.61 -2.73 5.18
CA ASN A 29 -21.31 -4.17 5.11
C ASN A 29 -19.82 -4.46 5.37
N LYS A 30 -19.48 -4.66 6.64
CA LYS A 30 -18.12 -4.99 7.09
C LYS A 30 -17.55 -6.24 6.42
N LEU A 31 -18.37 -7.22 6.06
CA LEU A 31 -17.89 -8.45 5.40
C LEU A 31 -17.37 -8.16 3.99
N ILE A 32 -18.06 -7.33 3.21
CA ILE A 32 -17.58 -6.91 1.88
C ILE A 32 -16.28 -6.13 2.01
N PHE A 33 -16.20 -5.21 2.98
CA PHE A 33 -14.97 -4.48 3.28
C PHE A 33 -13.79 -5.44 3.53
N TRP A 34 -13.97 -6.44 4.40
CA TRP A 34 -12.92 -7.41 4.70
C TRP A 34 -12.52 -8.26 3.50
N ILE A 35 -13.46 -8.66 2.65
CA ILE A 35 -13.13 -9.38 1.41
C ILE A 35 -12.28 -8.50 0.48
N LEU A 36 -12.64 -7.22 0.33
CA LEU A 36 -11.92 -6.29 -0.55
C LEU A 36 -10.50 -6.02 -0.05
N ILE A 37 -10.31 -5.74 1.25
CA ILE A 37 -8.98 -5.46 1.80
C ILE A 37 -8.08 -6.68 1.70
N ILE A 38 -8.56 -7.88 2.07
CA ILE A 38 -7.78 -9.13 1.95
C ILE A 38 -7.40 -9.43 0.50
N SER A 39 -8.32 -9.18 -0.44
CA SER A 39 -8.07 -9.38 -1.87
C SER A 39 -7.00 -8.42 -2.40
N PHE A 40 -7.08 -7.16 -1.98
CA PHE A 40 -6.08 -6.15 -2.33
C PHE A 40 -4.71 -6.47 -1.72
N ASP A 41 -4.65 -6.83 -0.44
CA ASP A 41 -3.41 -7.21 0.25
C ASP A 41 -2.74 -8.41 -0.42
N SER A 42 -3.54 -9.42 -0.79
CA SER A 42 -3.07 -10.60 -1.51
C SER A 42 -2.50 -10.23 -2.89
N PHE A 43 -3.10 -9.26 -3.57
CA PHE A 43 -2.59 -8.73 -4.83
C PHE A 43 -1.29 -7.94 -4.63
N ALA A 44 -1.25 -7.04 -3.64
CA ALA A 44 -0.10 -6.21 -3.30
C ALA A 44 1.11 -7.08 -2.95
N LEU A 45 0.97 -8.07 -2.07
CA LEU A 45 2.05 -8.99 -1.69
C LEU A 45 2.62 -9.80 -2.87
N LYS A 46 1.80 -10.13 -3.88
CA LYS A 46 2.27 -10.82 -5.09
C LYS A 46 3.05 -9.90 -6.03
N LYS A 47 2.78 -8.59 -5.97
CA LYS A 47 3.31 -7.56 -6.87
C LYS A 47 4.51 -6.81 -6.28
N LEU A 48 4.58 -6.68 -4.96
CA LEU A 48 5.65 -5.99 -4.25
C LEU A 48 6.94 -6.80 -4.34
N ASP A 49 7.80 -6.39 -5.26
CA ASP A 49 9.17 -6.88 -5.37
C ASP A 49 10.10 -6.07 -4.46
N VAL A 50 10.19 -6.50 -3.20
CA VAL A 50 11.00 -5.86 -2.15
C VAL A 50 12.47 -5.72 -2.57
N GLU A 51 13.02 -6.72 -3.27
CA GLU A 51 14.42 -6.68 -3.75
C GLU A 51 14.64 -5.55 -4.75
N GLY A 52 13.68 -5.34 -5.64
CA GLY A 52 13.71 -4.28 -6.63
C GLY A 52 13.37 -2.88 -6.08
N LEU A 53 12.90 -2.77 -4.84
CA LEU A 53 12.52 -1.52 -4.17
C LEU A 53 13.54 -1.06 -3.11
N LEU A 54 14.28 -1.98 -2.49
CA LEU A 54 15.34 -1.70 -1.52
C LEU A 54 16.37 -0.64 -2.00
N PRO A 55 16.87 -0.69 -3.26
CA PRO A 55 17.82 0.31 -3.75
C PRO A 55 17.28 1.75 -3.73
N MET A 56 15.96 1.92 -3.83
CA MET A 56 15.31 3.24 -3.80
C MET A 56 15.29 3.86 -2.41
N MET A 57 15.39 3.05 -1.36
CA MET A 57 15.48 3.53 0.03
C MET A 57 16.90 3.97 0.40
N THR A 58 17.92 3.48 -0.32
CA THR A 58 19.33 3.67 0.05
C THR A 58 20.12 4.60 -0.88
N SER A 59 19.65 4.84 -2.11
CA SER A 59 20.35 5.67 -3.10
C SER A 59 19.55 6.90 -3.54
N LYS A 60 20.18 8.08 -3.49
CA LYS A 60 19.60 9.36 -3.94
C LYS A 60 19.32 9.39 -5.44
N GLU A 61 20.13 8.70 -6.26
CA GLU A 61 19.89 8.62 -7.71
C GLU A 61 18.70 7.71 -8.04
N GLU A 62 18.55 6.62 -7.29
CA GLU A 62 17.42 5.70 -7.41
C GLU A 62 16.12 6.36 -6.93
N MET A 63 16.16 7.15 -5.84
CA MET A 63 15.04 7.98 -5.37
C MET A 63 14.49 8.89 -6.47
N LYS A 64 15.35 9.53 -7.27
CA LYS A 64 14.90 10.43 -8.36
C LYS A 64 14.08 9.70 -9.43
N LYS A 65 14.32 8.40 -9.63
CA LYS A 65 13.56 7.56 -10.57
C LYS A 65 12.19 7.18 -10.00
N GLY A 66 12.04 7.09 -8.68
CA GLY A 66 10.80 6.78 -7.98
C GLY A 66 9.95 7.98 -7.56
N ARG A 67 10.11 9.16 -8.20
CA ARG A 67 9.37 10.38 -7.81
C ARG A 67 7.85 10.23 -7.85
N LEU A 68 7.32 9.46 -8.81
CA LEU A 68 5.88 9.20 -8.89
C LEU A 68 5.42 8.36 -7.69
N LEU A 69 6.15 7.30 -7.36
CA LEU A 69 5.86 6.46 -6.20
C LEU A 69 5.85 7.28 -4.89
N GLN A 70 6.84 8.15 -4.70
CA GLN A 70 6.86 9.08 -3.55
C GLN A 70 5.64 10.00 -3.51
N PHE A 71 5.25 10.56 -4.66
CA PHE A 71 4.06 11.38 -4.74
C PHE A 71 2.79 10.59 -4.41
N LEU A 72 2.69 9.34 -4.86
CA LEU A 72 1.56 8.46 -4.55
C LEU A 72 1.51 8.13 -3.05
N GLU A 73 2.62 7.79 -2.41
CA GLU A 73 2.68 7.52 -0.97
C GLU A 73 2.26 8.75 -0.15
N ILE A 74 2.74 9.95 -0.50
CA ILE A 74 2.33 11.20 0.16
C ILE A 74 0.84 11.47 -0.07
N SER A 75 0.35 11.23 -1.29
CA SER A 75 -1.08 11.40 -1.63
C SER A 75 -1.95 10.43 -0.84
N TYR A 76 -1.51 9.19 -0.67
CA TYR A 76 -2.17 8.19 0.14
C TYR A 76 -2.31 8.62 1.60
N ILE A 77 -1.21 9.07 2.22
CA ILE A 77 -1.22 9.59 3.60
C ILE A 77 -2.17 10.79 3.73
N ALA A 78 -2.16 11.70 2.76
CA ALA A 78 -3.09 12.84 2.75
C ALA A 78 -4.56 12.38 2.64
N CYS A 79 -4.85 11.40 1.79
CA CYS A 79 -6.17 10.81 1.65
C CYS A 79 -6.63 10.08 2.92
N LEU A 80 -5.74 9.34 3.59
CA LEU A 80 -6.01 8.76 4.92
C LEU A 80 -6.34 9.84 5.95
N GLY A 81 -5.60 10.95 5.94
CA GLY A 81 -5.88 12.11 6.78
C GLY A 81 -7.28 12.68 6.55
N VAL A 82 -7.67 12.87 5.28
CA VAL A 82 -9.04 13.30 4.92
C VAL A 82 -10.08 12.26 5.36
N MET A 83 -9.79 10.97 5.21
CA MET A 83 -10.68 9.88 5.62
C MET A 83 -10.88 9.85 7.13
N ALA A 84 -9.85 10.13 7.92
CA ALA A 84 -9.94 10.15 9.38
C ALA A 84 -10.98 11.17 9.89
N PHE A 85 -11.20 12.28 9.18
CA PHE A 85 -12.27 13.24 9.50
C PHE A 85 -13.68 12.66 9.26
N LYS A 86 -13.84 11.70 8.35
CA LYS A 86 -15.12 11.04 8.07
C LYS A 86 -15.34 9.79 8.90
N ASN A 87 -14.30 9.00 9.11
CA ASN A 87 -14.34 7.76 9.88
C ASN A 87 -12.94 7.44 10.42
N LEU A 88 -12.68 7.89 11.65
CA LEU A 88 -11.39 7.71 12.32
C LEU A 88 -11.07 6.23 12.58
N GLU A 89 -12.07 5.42 12.91
CA GLU A 89 -11.91 3.99 13.17
C GLU A 89 -11.39 3.28 11.91
N LEU A 90 -12.05 3.51 10.77
CA LEU A 90 -11.63 2.94 9.48
C LEU A 90 -10.23 3.41 9.08
N ALA A 91 -9.93 4.70 9.19
CA ALA A 91 -8.61 5.24 8.85
C ALA A 91 -7.51 4.58 9.71
N GLY A 92 -7.78 4.37 11.01
CA GLY A 92 -6.89 3.64 11.89
C GLY A 92 -6.67 2.19 11.47
N TYR A 93 -7.74 1.47 11.07
CA TYR A 93 -7.60 0.10 10.58
C TYR A 93 -6.75 0.02 9.31
N LEU A 94 -6.99 0.89 8.33
CA LEU A 94 -6.22 0.92 7.09
C LEU A 94 -4.74 1.19 7.36
N LEU A 95 -4.43 2.16 8.23
CA LEU A 95 -3.06 2.46 8.62
C LEU A 95 -2.35 1.26 9.27
N VAL A 96 -3.03 0.57 10.20
CA VAL A 96 -2.48 -0.63 10.85
C VAL A 96 -2.32 -1.76 9.84
N ASN A 97 -3.27 -1.92 8.92
CA ASN A 97 -3.20 -2.93 7.86
C ASN A 97 -1.95 -2.73 6.99
N ASP A 98 -1.68 -1.51 6.53
CA ASP A 98 -0.51 -1.24 5.67
C ASP A 98 0.80 -1.53 6.37
N ILE A 99 0.88 -1.22 7.67
CA ILE A 99 2.05 -1.55 8.50
C ILE A 99 2.23 -3.07 8.53
N VAL A 100 1.17 -3.84 8.80
CA VAL A 100 1.22 -5.31 8.86
C VAL A 100 1.63 -5.90 7.51
N ILE A 101 1.03 -5.44 6.42
CA ILE A 101 1.34 -5.91 5.06
C ILE A 101 2.78 -5.56 4.67
N SER A 102 3.26 -4.38 5.02
CA SER A 102 4.65 -3.97 4.80
C SER A 102 5.63 -4.88 5.55
N PHE A 103 5.36 -5.16 6.83
CA PHE A 103 6.16 -6.11 7.61
C PHE A 103 6.15 -7.51 7.01
N LEU A 104 4.97 -7.99 6.58
CA LEU A 104 4.82 -9.30 5.98
C LEU A 104 5.58 -9.40 4.64
N ALA A 105 5.55 -8.36 3.81
CA ALA A 105 6.31 -8.30 2.57
C ALA A 105 7.82 -8.44 2.82
N VAL A 106 8.35 -7.68 3.80
CA VAL A 106 9.77 -7.77 4.21
C VAL A 106 10.11 -9.15 4.77
N TYR A 107 9.26 -9.71 5.65
CA TYR A 107 9.47 -11.05 6.21
C TYR A 107 9.52 -12.13 5.14
N LEU A 108 8.56 -12.12 4.20
CA LEU A 108 8.51 -13.09 3.09
C LEU A 108 9.73 -12.96 2.18
N TYR A 109 10.23 -11.74 1.97
CA TYR A 109 11.47 -11.51 1.24
C TYR A 109 12.68 -12.12 1.96
N LEU A 110 12.85 -11.84 3.27
CA LEU A 110 13.96 -12.39 4.06
C LEU A 110 13.93 -13.93 4.09
N LYS A 111 12.75 -14.53 4.25
CA LYS A 111 12.57 -15.99 4.26
C LYS A 111 12.94 -16.64 2.92
N LYS A 112 12.73 -15.98 1.78
CA LYS A 112 13.13 -16.49 0.46
C LYS A 112 14.65 -16.46 0.22
N LYS A 113 15.38 -15.65 1.00
CA LYS A 113 16.83 -15.44 0.85
C LYS A 113 17.67 -16.34 1.75
N GLN A 114 17.05 -16.96 2.75
CA GLN A 114 17.62 -18.02 3.60
C GLN A 114 17.49 -19.38 2.91
#